data_AF-A0AAU4W083-F1
#
_entry.id   AF-A0AAU4W083-F1
#
_cell.length_a   1.000
_cell.length_b   1.000
_cell.length_c   1.000
_cell.angle_alpha   90.00
_cell.angle_beta   90.00
_cell.angle_gamma   90.00
#
_symmetry.space_group_name_H-M   'P 1'
#
loop_
_entity.id
_entity.type
_entity.pdbx_description
1 polymer ?
#
loop_
_entity_poly.entity_id
_entity_poly.type
_entity_poly.pdbx_seq_one_letter_code
_entity_poly.pdbx_strand_id
1 'polypeptide(L)'
;MNENMHGAALIDRVIERVRNQGWPTSDAPDTSEPVPLAPEVLDRLRLPGGRALPPSLRRWLEFDSSWLADVGWYEDEREPVFGDRGLGATAEWMYGCGGVMVGMFADFEKLLPAVCLPLVGGSDSRRLLYLGTPDSTGEYPVLVTDIDDLPYVAVMYPGFDVYLADLADVLDLDFDTYTLLADHPEYGPRMREHAENTELGADGLEFQDLNWLD
;
A
#
# COMPACT_ATOMS: atom_id res chain seq x y z
N MET A 1 21.16 0.53 8.54
CA MET A 1 19.78 0.07 8.41
C MET A 1 19.58 -1.03 9.42
N ASN A 2 18.60 -0.88 10.30
CA ASN A 2 18.26 -1.89 11.29
C ASN A 2 17.39 -2.94 10.60
N GLU A 3 17.91 -4.15 10.36
CA GLU A 3 17.23 -5.19 9.59
C GLU A 3 15.84 -5.56 10.13
N ASN A 4 15.57 -5.30 11.42
CA ASN A 4 14.27 -5.54 12.06
C ASN A 4 13.23 -4.43 11.84
N MET A 5 13.57 -3.42 11.03
CA MET A 5 12.72 -2.25 10.76
C MET A 5 12.19 -2.22 9.32
N HIS A 6 12.45 -3.25 8.49
CA HIS A 6 11.94 -3.33 7.14
C HIS A 6 11.78 -4.78 6.63
N GLY A 7 11.05 -4.94 5.53
CA GLY A 7 10.86 -6.20 4.80
C GLY A 7 10.26 -7.33 5.64
N ALA A 8 10.69 -8.56 5.37
CA ALA A 8 10.16 -9.77 6.01
C ALA A 8 10.32 -9.79 7.54
N ALA A 9 11.44 -9.26 8.08
CA ALA A 9 11.68 -9.23 9.51
C ALA A 9 10.72 -8.29 10.26
N LEU A 10 10.32 -7.18 9.64
CA LEU A 10 9.28 -6.32 10.21
C LEU A 10 7.91 -7.02 10.16
N ILE A 11 7.60 -7.70 9.06
CA ILE A 11 6.37 -8.50 8.94
C ILE A 11 6.30 -9.61 9.99
N ASP A 12 7.41 -10.26 10.35
CA ASP A 12 7.43 -11.25 11.43
C ASP A 12 6.92 -10.66 12.76
N ARG A 13 7.30 -9.42 13.08
CA ARG A 13 6.85 -8.70 14.28
C ARG A 13 5.35 -8.36 14.20
N VAL A 14 4.87 -7.99 13.02
CA VAL A 14 3.43 -7.76 12.78
C VAL A 14 2.63 -9.03 13.02
N ILE A 15 3.06 -10.14 12.42
CA ILE A 15 2.40 -11.44 12.58
C ILE A 15 2.38 -11.86 14.05
N GLU A 16 3.50 -11.70 14.76
CA GLU A 16 3.57 -11.99 16.19
C GLU A 16 2.58 -11.12 16.99
N ARG A 17 2.56 -9.80 16.74
CA ARG A 17 1.67 -8.85 17.41
C ARG A 17 0.19 -9.19 17.19
N VAL A 18 -0.22 -9.40 15.93
CA VAL A 18 -1.62 -9.66 15.57
C VAL A 18 -2.08 -11.03 16.06
N ARG A 19 -1.23 -12.07 16.00
CA ARG A 19 -1.58 -13.40 16.55
C ARG A 19 -1.79 -13.37 18.06
N ASN A 20 -0.97 -12.61 18.78
CA ASN A 20 -0.99 -12.60 20.24
C ASN A 20 -2.06 -11.67 20.82
N GLN A 21 -2.34 -10.56 20.13
CA GLN A 21 -3.13 -9.44 20.70
C GLN A 21 -4.26 -8.97 19.78
N GLY A 22 -4.37 -9.49 18.55
CA GLY A 22 -5.27 -8.96 17.53
C GLY A 22 -4.82 -7.58 17.01
N TRP A 23 -5.63 -6.99 16.13
CA TRP A 23 -5.41 -5.64 15.63
C TRP A 23 -5.81 -4.57 16.67
N PRO A 24 -5.12 -3.42 16.72
CA PRO A 24 -5.44 -2.34 17.66
C PRO A 24 -6.66 -1.49 17.24
N THR A 25 -7.13 -1.62 16.00
CA THR A 25 -8.23 -0.84 15.43
C THR A 25 -9.27 -1.75 14.76
N SER A 26 -10.54 -1.32 14.77
CA SER A 26 -11.64 -1.99 14.05
C SER A 26 -11.56 -1.83 12.53
N ASP A 27 -10.75 -0.88 12.04
CA ASP A 27 -10.57 -0.64 10.61
C ASP A 27 -9.53 -1.59 9.97
N ALA A 28 -8.91 -2.43 10.79
CA ALA A 28 -7.93 -3.42 10.36
C ALA A 28 -8.61 -4.67 9.77
N PRO A 29 -7.85 -5.51 9.03
CA PRO A 29 -8.41 -6.68 8.38
C PRO A 29 -8.83 -7.75 9.39
N ASP A 30 -9.80 -8.58 9.03
CA ASP A 30 -10.09 -9.79 9.80
C ASP A 30 -9.03 -10.85 9.51
N THR A 31 -8.26 -11.21 10.53
CA THR A 31 -7.23 -12.25 10.46
C THR A 31 -7.47 -13.35 11.49
N SER A 32 -8.72 -13.55 11.89
CA SER A 32 -9.10 -14.57 12.88
C SER A 32 -8.91 -16.01 12.37
N GLU A 33 -9.13 -16.23 11.07
CA GLU A 33 -8.91 -17.49 10.37
C GLU A 33 -7.97 -17.30 9.17
N PRO A 34 -6.66 -17.18 9.40
CA PRO A 34 -5.70 -16.86 8.33
C PRO A 34 -5.60 -18.00 7.30
N VAL A 35 -5.46 -17.63 6.03
CA VAL A 35 -5.34 -18.56 4.90
C VAL A 35 -3.95 -18.42 4.28
N PRO A 36 -2.94 -19.16 4.76
CA PRO A 36 -1.59 -19.09 4.20
C PRO A 36 -1.54 -19.73 2.81
N LEU A 37 -0.79 -19.12 1.88
CA LEU A 37 -0.53 -19.71 0.59
C LEU A 37 0.44 -20.88 0.69
N ALA A 38 0.19 -21.94 -0.10
CA ALA A 38 1.12 -23.05 -0.21
C ALA A 38 2.46 -22.60 -0.86
N PRO A 39 3.61 -23.20 -0.48
CA PRO A 39 4.91 -22.82 -1.02
C PRO A 39 4.97 -22.84 -2.55
N GLU A 40 4.35 -23.83 -3.18
CA GLU A 40 4.33 -23.97 -4.64
C GLU A 40 3.51 -22.87 -5.32
N VAL A 41 2.52 -22.29 -4.62
CA VAL A 41 1.75 -21.12 -5.07
C VAL A 41 2.62 -19.88 -4.99
N LEU A 42 3.28 -19.65 -3.85
CA LEU A 42 4.17 -18.51 -3.65
C LEU A 42 5.34 -18.48 -4.64
N ASP A 43 5.89 -19.65 -5.01
CA ASP A 43 7.03 -19.73 -5.94
C ASP A 43 6.67 -19.35 -7.37
N ARG A 44 5.42 -19.61 -7.79
CA ARG A 44 4.91 -19.24 -9.13
C ARG A 44 4.21 -17.88 -9.15
N LEU A 45 3.74 -17.38 -8.02
CA LEU A 45 2.99 -16.14 -7.93
C LEU A 45 3.84 -14.95 -8.40
N ARG A 46 3.27 -14.11 -9.27
CA ARG A 46 3.92 -12.92 -9.81
C ARG A 46 2.97 -11.75 -9.74
N LEU A 47 3.52 -10.57 -9.45
CA LEU A 47 2.80 -9.31 -9.61
C LEU A 47 2.51 -9.04 -11.10
N PRO A 48 1.55 -8.15 -11.40
CA PRO A 48 1.30 -7.68 -12.76
C PRO A 48 2.60 -7.26 -13.47
N GLY A 49 2.73 -7.65 -14.74
CA GLY A 49 3.96 -7.52 -15.52
C GLY A 49 5.00 -8.62 -15.27
N GLY A 50 4.66 -9.69 -14.56
CA GLY A 50 5.55 -10.83 -14.32
C GLY A 50 6.63 -10.58 -13.26
N ARG A 51 6.48 -9.54 -12.45
CA ARG A 51 7.45 -9.12 -11.44
C ARG A 51 7.42 -10.04 -10.22
N ALA A 52 8.55 -10.12 -9.52
CA ALA A 52 8.63 -10.83 -8.25
C ALA A 52 7.81 -10.11 -7.16
N LEU A 53 7.38 -10.88 -6.16
CA LEU A 53 6.77 -10.32 -4.95
C LEU A 53 7.82 -9.56 -4.12
N PRO A 54 7.45 -8.43 -3.49
CA PRO A 54 8.25 -7.81 -2.44
C PRO A 54 8.51 -8.79 -1.29
N PRO A 55 9.67 -8.68 -0.61
CA PRO A 55 9.98 -9.49 0.56
C PRO A 55 8.86 -9.45 1.63
N SER A 56 8.33 -8.26 1.92
CA SER A 56 7.26 -8.09 2.90
C SER A 56 5.97 -8.82 2.51
N LEU A 57 5.51 -8.62 1.27
CA LEU A 57 4.27 -9.22 0.77
C LEU A 57 4.39 -10.73 0.70
N ARG A 58 5.52 -11.27 0.22
CA ARG A 58 5.76 -12.72 0.22
C ARG A 58 5.64 -13.28 1.63
N ARG A 59 6.29 -12.64 2.60
CA ARG A 59 6.27 -13.10 4.00
C ARG A 59 4.87 -13.02 4.60
N TRP A 60 4.09 -12.00 4.26
CA TRP A 60 2.70 -11.90 4.71
C TRP A 60 1.83 -12.99 4.11
N LEU A 61 1.95 -13.27 2.81
CA LEU A 61 1.16 -14.32 2.13
C LEU A 61 1.48 -15.75 2.62
N GLU A 62 2.67 -15.98 3.18
CA GLU A 62 2.99 -17.21 3.93
C GLU A 62 2.19 -17.35 5.24
N PHE A 63 1.64 -16.25 5.73
CA PHE A 63 0.78 -16.22 6.92
C PHE A 63 -0.70 -16.15 6.54
N ASP A 64 -1.09 -15.18 5.73
CA ASP A 64 -2.49 -14.92 5.42
C ASP A 64 -2.68 -14.23 4.06
N SER A 65 -3.69 -14.69 3.33
CA SER A 65 -4.08 -14.26 2.00
C SER A 65 -5.54 -13.79 1.94
N SER A 66 -6.36 -14.10 2.95
CA SER A 66 -7.82 -13.97 2.88
C SER A 66 -8.26 -12.51 2.75
N TRP A 67 -7.82 -11.64 3.65
CA TRP A 67 -8.31 -10.25 3.67
C TRP A 67 -7.90 -9.45 2.43
N LEU A 68 -6.80 -9.84 1.78
CA LEU A 68 -6.38 -9.24 0.51
C LEU A 68 -7.36 -9.57 -0.62
N ALA A 69 -7.99 -10.76 -0.60
CA ALA A 69 -9.11 -11.07 -1.48
C ALA A 69 -10.33 -10.20 -1.14
N ASP A 70 -10.64 -10.02 0.14
CA ASP A 70 -11.77 -9.21 0.60
C ASP A 70 -11.67 -7.74 0.16
N VAL A 71 -10.46 -7.17 0.18
CA VAL A 71 -10.24 -5.81 -0.33
C VAL A 71 -10.10 -5.76 -1.86
N GLY A 72 -10.18 -6.90 -2.54
CA GLY A 72 -10.29 -6.98 -4.00
C GLY A 72 -8.96 -7.03 -4.74
N TRP A 73 -7.90 -7.57 -4.13
CA TRP A 73 -6.64 -7.86 -4.84
C TRP A 73 -6.81 -9.01 -5.83
N TYR A 74 -7.63 -10.00 -5.49
CA TYR A 74 -7.90 -11.21 -6.27
C TYR A 74 -9.21 -11.86 -5.79
N GLU A 75 -9.76 -12.79 -6.57
CA GLU A 75 -11.02 -13.47 -6.25
C GLU A 75 -10.86 -14.74 -5.40
N ASP A 76 -9.74 -15.45 -5.54
CA ASP A 76 -9.46 -16.71 -4.84
C ASP A 76 -8.22 -16.55 -3.95
N GLU A 77 -8.41 -16.60 -2.64
CA GLU A 77 -7.34 -16.44 -1.66
C GLU A 77 -6.34 -17.60 -1.61
N ARG A 78 -6.64 -18.73 -2.26
CA ARG A 78 -5.75 -19.91 -2.35
C ARG A 78 -5.01 -19.98 -3.67
N GLU A 79 -5.56 -19.39 -4.73
CA GLU A 79 -4.98 -19.32 -6.07
C GLU A 79 -5.01 -17.87 -6.61
N PRO A 80 -4.29 -16.94 -5.97
CA PRO A 80 -4.42 -15.52 -6.25
C PRO A 80 -3.91 -15.15 -7.64
N VAL A 81 -4.72 -14.35 -8.33
CA VAL A 81 -4.36 -13.66 -9.57
C VAL A 81 -4.61 -12.17 -9.33
N PHE A 82 -3.54 -11.39 -9.17
CA PHE A 82 -3.67 -9.96 -8.87
C PHE A 82 -4.46 -9.23 -9.95
N GLY A 83 -5.35 -8.34 -9.50
CA GLY A 83 -6.05 -7.41 -10.37
C GLY A 83 -5.11 -6.44 -11.08
N ASP A 84 -5.68 -5.72 -12.04
CA ASP A 84 -4.97 -4.83 -12.98
C ASP A 84 -5.50 -3.39 -12.96
N ARG A 85 -6.26 -3.02 -11.92
CA ARG A 85 -6.87 -1.70 -11.80
C ARG A 85 -5.81 -0.60 -11.71
N GLY A 86 -5.99 0.45 -12.51
CA GLY A 86 -5.30 1.74 -12.35
C GLY A 86 -5.87 2.55 -11.18
N LEU A 87 -5.28 3.72 -10.92
CA LEU A 87 -5.64 4.56 -9.79
C LEU A 87 -7.11 5.00 -9.78
N GLY A 88 -7.68 5.40 -10.92
CA GLY A 88 -9.07 5.82 -11.00
C GLY A 88 -10.05 4.70 -10.67
N ALA A 89 -9.84 3.52 -11.25
CA ALA A 89 -10.68 2.34 -10.98
C ALA A 89 -10.52 1.84 -9.53
N THR A 90 -9.32 1.93 -8.97
CA THR A 90 -9.08 1.59 -7.55
C THR A 90 -9.72 2.63 -6.62
N ALA A 91 -9.71 3.92 -6.96
CA ALA A 91 -10.41 4.95 -6.20
C ALA A 91 -11.94 4.73 -6.21
N GLU A 92 -12.54 4.43 -7.37
CA GLU A 92 -13.97 4.08 -7.46
C GLU A 92 -14.34 2.87 -6.61
N TRP A 93 -13.45 1.87 -6.54
CA TRP A 93 -13.62 0.72 -5.66
C TRP A 93 -13.61 1.10 -4.18
N MET A 94 -12.67 1.94 -3.75
CA MET A 94 -12.48 2.31 -2.34
C MET A 94 -13.52 3.33 -1.83
N TYR A 95 -13.91 4.29 -2.66
CA TYR A 95 -14.80 5.41 -2.28
C TYR A 95 -16.24 5.25 -2.76
N GLY A 96 -16.50 4.31 -3.68
CA GLY A 96 -17.78 4.15 -4.35
C GLY A 96 -17.86 4.90 -5.69
N CYS A 97 -18.73 4.40 -6.57
CA CYS A 97 -18.85 4.90 -7.94
C CYS A 97 -19.70 6.17 -8.05
N GLY A 98 -19.41 6.99 -9.07
CA GLY A 98 -20.24 8.13 -9.47
C GLY A 98 -20.01 9.44 -8.71
N GLY A 99 -19.03 9.49 -7.79
CA GLY A 99 -18.58 10.72 -7.16
C GLY A 99 -17.69 11.55 -8.10
N VAL A 100 -17.99 12.85 -8.24
CA VAL A 100 -17.20 13.76 -9.10
C VAL A 100 -15.73 13.79 -8.67
N MET A 101 -15.48 13.87 -7.36
CA MET A 101 -14.12 13.88 -6.78
C MET A 101 -13.38 12.57 -7.03
N VAL A 102 -14.09 11.44 -6.96
CA VAL A 102 -13.49 10.11 -7.16
C VAL A 102 -13.08 9.93 -8.63
N GLY A 103 -13.91 10.39 -9.57
CA GLY A 103 -13.61 10.30 -11.00
C GLY A 103 -12.37 11.09 -11.44
N MET A 104 -11.98 12.12 -10.67
CA MET A 104 -10.78 12.93 -10.95
C MET A 104 -9.46 12.17 -10.72
N PHE A 105 -9.47 11.08 -9.94
CA PHE A 105 -8.26 10.25 -9.76
C PHE A 105 -7.79 9.57 -11.06
N ALA A 106 -8.66 9.44 -12.07
CA ALA A 106 -8.26 8.95 -13.38
C ALA A 106 -7.24 9.86 -14.07
N ASP A 107 -7.22 11.17 -13.77
CA ASP A 107 -6.24 12.09 -14.38
C ASP A 107 -4.82 11.89 -13.82
N PHE A 108 -4.70 11.43 -12.57
CA PHE A 108 -3.40 11.05 -11.98
C PHE A 108 -2.75 9.87 -12.71
N GLU A 109 -3.50 9.03 -13.45
CA GLU A 109 -2.95 7.86 -14.15
C GLU A 109 -1.96 8.23 -15.27
N LYS A 110 -1.97 9.50 -15.73
CA LYS A 110 -0.93 9.99 -16.66
C LYS A 110 0.45 10.02 -16.01
N LEU A 111 0.50 10.35 -14.71
CA LEU A 111 1.70 10.36 -13.89
C LEU A 111 1.95 8.98 -13.27
N LEU A 112 0.87 8.31 -12.84
CA LEU A 112 0.88 7.04 -12.12
C LEU A 112 0.21 5.92 -12.93
N PRO A 113 0.81 5.46 -14.05
CA PRO A 113 0.14 4.55 -14.99
C PRO A 113 0.12 3.08 -14.55
N ALA A 114 0.73 2.74 -13.42
CA ALA A 114 0.86 1.37 -12.96
C ALA A 114 -0.35 0.91 -12.13
N VAL A 115 -0.41 -0.40 -11.90
CA VAL A 115 -1.49 -1.03 -11.12
C VAL A 115 -1.49 -0.55 -9.68
N CYS A 116 -2.69 -0.28 -9.15
CA CYS A 116 -2.96 0.12 -7.78
C CYS A 116 -3.77 -0.96 -7.06
N LEU A 117 -3.25 -1.49 -5.95
CA LEU A 117 -3.94 -2.48 -5.14
C LEU A 117 -4.48 -1.85 -3.85
N PRO A 118 -5.81 -1.86 -3.60
CA PRO A 118 -6.41 -1.17 -2.45
C PRO A 118 -6.00 -1.78 -1.11
N LEU A 119 -5.88 -0.98 -0.06
CA LEU A 119 -5.59 -1.42 1.31
C LEU A 119 -6.71 -0.99 2.26
N VAL A 120 -6.76 -1.61 3.44
CA VAL A 120 -7.71 -1.21 4.49
C VAL A 120 -7.36 0.16 5.09
N GLY A 121 -8.28 0.70 5.90
CA GLY A 121 -8.05 1.91 6.69
C GLY A 121 -8.55 3.21 6.07
N GLY A 122 -8.94 4.12 6.95
CA GLY A 122 -9.43 5.47 6.65
C GLY A 122 -10.90 5.53 6.23
N SER A 123 -11.38 6.74 5.92
CA SER A 123 -12.72 6.99 5.38
C SER A 123 -12.60 7.93 4.18
N ASP A 124 -12.22 9.17 4.47
CA ASP A 124 -12.06 10.24 3.49
C ASP A 124 -10.66 10.22 2.86
N SER A 125 -9.67 9.69 3.60
CA SER A 125 -8.44 9.17 3.01
C SER A 125 -8.43 7.65 2.92
N ARG A 126 -7.85 7.10 1.85
CA ARG A 126 -7.69 5.66 1.60
C ARG A 126 -6.24 5.34 1.24
N ARG A 127 -5.85 4.08 1.37
CA ARG A 127 -4.49 3.62 1.10
C ARG A 127 -4.50 2.61 -0.04
N LEU A 128 -3.44 2.61 -0.84
CA LEU A 128 -3.22 1.62 -1.88
C LEU A 128 -1.74 1.34 -2.05
N LEU A 129 -1.39 0.12 -2.46
CA LEU A 129 -0.05 -0.25 -2.90
C LEU A 129 0.08 0.08 -4.39
N TYR A 130 1.03 0.95 -4.73
CA TYR A 130 1.26 1.35 -6.12
C TYR A 130 2.39 0.54 -6.75
N LEU A 131 2.08 -0.28 -7.76
CA LEU A 131 3.02 -1.19 -8.39
C LEU A 131 3.83 -0.52 -9.51
N GLY A 132 4.35 0.69 -9.26
CA GLY A 132 5.28 1.40 -10.14
C GLY A 132 6.70 0.84 -10.09
N THR A 133 7.68 1.67 -9.75
CA THR A 133 9.07 1.26 -9.51
C THR A 133 9.27 0.97 -8.01
N PRO A 134 9.79 -0.22 -7.62
CA PRO A 134 10.11 -0.49 -6.23
C PRO A 134 11.34 0.33 -5.78
N ASP A 135 11.51 0.50 -4.48
CA ASP A 135 12.73 1.09 -3.93
C ASP A 135 13.93 0.14 -3.98
N SER A 136 15.07 0.63 -3.49
CA SER A 136 16.32 -0.11 -3.34
C SER A 136 16.24 -1.34 -2.43
N THR A 137 15.15 -1.50 -1.66
CA THR A 137 14.88 -2.69 -0.85
C THR A 137 13.95 -3.69 -1.52
N GLY A 138 13.39 -3.33 -2.69
CA GLY A 138 12.44 -4.16 -3.44
C GLY A 138 10.99 -4.00 -3.00
N GLU A 139 10.69 -2.99 -2.20
CA GLU A 139 9.34 -2.69 -1.71
C GLU A 139 8.66 -1.64 -2.61
N TYR A 140 7.33 -1.69 -2.71
CA TYR A 140 6.53 -0.72 -3.46
C TYR A 140 5.89 0.29 -2.50
N PRO A 141 5.73 1.56 -2.90
CA PRO A 141 5.19 2.57 -2.01
C PRO A 141 3.71 2.31 -1.73
N VAL A 142 3.29 2.61 -0.51
CA VAL A 142 1.89 2.79 -0.19
C VAL A 142 1.54 4.26 -0.37
N LEU A 143 0.62 4.52 -1.27
CA LEU A 143 0.09 5.86 -1.51
C LEU A 143 -1.13 6.09 -0.63
N VAL A 144 -1.29 7.32 -0.16
CA VAL A 144 -2.56 7.84 0.33
C VAL A 144 -3.30 8.52 -0.81
N THR A 145 -4.60 8.32 -0.88
CA THR A 145 -5.53 9.16 -1.63
C THR A 145 -6.43 9.88 -0.65
N ASP A 146 -6.81 11.12 -0.92
CA ASP A 146 -7.71 11.91 -0.07
C ASP A 146 -8.75 12.65 -0.92
N ILE A 147 -9.97 12.81 -0.38
CA ILE A 147 -11.09 13.50 -1.02
C ILE A 147 -11.72 14.62 -0.16
N ASP A 148 -11.14 14.99 0.99
CA ASP A 148 -11.71 15.98 1.91
C ASP A 148 -11.86 17.37 1.28
N ASP A 149 -10.91 17.79 0.44
CA ASP A 149 -10.94 19.06 -0.30
C ASP A 149 -10.85 18.85 -1.82
N LEU A 150 -9.64 18.70 -2.35
CA LEU A 150 -9.37 18.28 -3.73
C LEU A 150 -8.76 16.87 -3.71
N PRO A 151 -8.92 16.07 -4.78
CA PRO A 151 -8.28 14.77 -4.86
C PRO A 151 -6.77 14.95 -4.68
N TYR A 152 -6.22 14.29 -3.67
CA TYR A 152 -4.81 14.41 -3.30
C TYR A 152 -4.16 13.03 -3.31
N VAL A 153 -2.91 12.96 -3.76
CA VAL A 153 -2.13 11.72 -3.79
C VAL A 153 -0.71 11.98 -3.27
N ALA A 154 -0.27 11.15 -2.34
CA ALA A 154 1.10 11.21 -1.81
C ALA A 154 1.65 9.85 -1.43
N VAL A 155 2.97 9.74 -1.36
CA VAL A 155 3.64 8.58 -0.75
C VAL A 155 3.48 8.70 0.76
N MET A 156 2.79 7.73 1.38
CA MET A 156 2.56 7.72 2.84
C MET A 156 3.50 6.75 3.55
N TYR A 157 3.76 5.57 2.96
CA TYR A 157 4.73 4.61 3.51
C TYR A 157 5.67 4.10 2.41
N PRO A 158 6.92 3.74 2.77
CA PRO A 158 7.89 3.25 1.80
C PRO A 158 7.70 1.78 1.43
N GLY A 159 6.67 1.13 1.94
CA GLY A 159 6.47 -0.30 1.74
C GLY A 159 5.26 -0.85 2.48
N PHE A 160 4.83 -2.03 2.03
CA PHE A 160 3.75 -2.79 2.67
C PHE A 160 4.13 -3.23 4.08
N ASP A 161 5.42 -3.49 4.32
CA ASP A 161 6.02 -3.74 5.65
C ASP A 161 5.72 -2.63 6.66
N VAL A 162 6.04 -1.39 6.30
CA VAL A 162 5.90 -0.23 7.20
C VAL A 162 4.42 0.10 7.41
N TYR A 163 3.61 0.04 6.35
CA TYR A 163 2.16 0.22 6.44
C TYR A 163 1.52 -0.78 7.42
N LEU A 164 1.80 -2.08 7.28
CA LEU A 164 1.22 -3.09 8.18
C LEU A 164 1.76 -2.96 9.61
N ALA A 165 3.01 -2.55 9.78
CA ALA A 165 3.59 -2.37 11.10
C ALA A 165 3.02 -1.17 11.84
N ASP A 166 2.69 -0.10 11.11
CA ASP A 166 1.93 1.02 11.66
C ASP A 166 0.50 0.61 12.03
N LEU A 167 -0.22 -0.05 11.11
CA LEU A 167 -1.58 -0.52 11.35
C LEU A 167 -1.68 -1.49 12.54
N ALA A 168 -0.62 -2.27 12.79
CA ALA A 168 -0.52 -3.20 13.92
C ALA A 168 0.03 -2.58 15.21
N ASP A 169 0.37 -1.29 15.22
CA ASP A 169 0.97 -0.59 16.37
C ASP A 169 2.28 -1.28 16.83
N VAL A 170 3.09 -1.71 15.85
CA VAL A 170 4.44 -2.30 16.04
C VAL A 170 5.53 -1.22 15.98
N LEU A 171 5.25 -0.15 15.25
CA LEU A 171 6.09 1.04 15.16
C LEU A 171 5.40 2.18 15.91
N ASP A 172 6.18 2.96 16.65
CA ASP A 172 5.72 4.18 17.30
C ASP A 172 5.87 5.33 16.30
N LEU A 173 4.92 5.42 15.37
CA LEU A 173 4.86 6.49 14.36
C LEU A 173 3.74 7.46 14.75
N ASP A 174 4.11 8.72 14.93
CA ASP A 174 3.16 9.80 15.17
C ASP A 174 3.04 10.61 13.87
N PHE A 175 1.84 10.69 13.30
CA PHE A 175 1.61 11.36 12.01
C PHE A 175 0.92 12.70 12.21
N ASP A 176 1.69 13.79 12.11
CA ASP A 176 1.14 15.14 11.94
C ASP A 176 0.63 15.39 10.50
N THR A 177 1.21 14.69 9.51
CA THR A 177 0.86 14.77 8.09
C THR A 177 1.08 13.41 7.40
N TYR A 178 0.52 13.21 6.21
CA TYR A 178 0.69 11.96 5.47
C TYR A 178 2.12 11.69 5.00
N THR A 179 2.95 12.72 4.80
CA THR A 179 4.28 12.59 4.22
C THR A 179 5.41 12.62 5.26
N LEU A 180 5.08 12.66 6.55
CA LEU A 180 6.04 12.88 7.65
C LEU A 180 7.20 11.88 7.68
N LEU A 181 7.00 10.64 7.20
CA LEU A 181 8.07 9.65 7.15
C LEU A 181 9.26 10.07 6.25
N ALA A 182 9.11 11.09 5.40
CA ALA A 182 10.21 11.67 4.62
C ALA A 182 11.38 12.17 5.50
N ASP A 183 11.08 12.61 6.72
CA ASP A 183 12.06 13.09 7.70
C ASP A 183 12.48 12.02 8.72
N HIS A 184 11.85 10.83 8.69
CA HIS A 184 12.19 9.75 9.61
C HIS A 184 13.61 9.24 9.30
N PRO A 185 14.50 9.08 10.31
CA PRO A 185 15.91 8.73 10.07
C PRO A 185 16.10 7.39 9.36
N GLU A 186 15.20 6.42 9.60
CA GLU A 186 15.26 5.09 8.96
C GLU A 186 14.49 5.04 7.63
N TYR A 187 13.36 5.75 7.52
CA TYR A 187 12.42 5.59 6.39
C TYR A 187 12.53 6.70 5.36
N GLY A 188 13.00 7.88 5.74
CA GLY A 188 13.16 9.05 4.88
C GLY A 188 13.93 8.80 3.59
N PRO A 189 15.04 8.03 3.57
CA PRO A 189 15.71 7.68 2.32
C PRO A 189 14.82 6.93 1.33
N ARG A 190 14.04 5.94 1.79
CA ARG A 190 13.11 5.16 0.96
C ARG A 190 11.92 6.01 0.51
N MET A 191 11.40 6.87 1.40
CA MET A 191 10.34 7.82 1.06
C MET A 191 10.75 8.77 -0.06
N ARG A 192 11.98 9.32 -0.01
CA ARG A 192 12.51 10.18 -1.08
C ARG A 192 12.71 9.42 -2.38
N GLU A 193 13.23 8.20 -2.33
CA GLU A 193 13.37 7.34 -3.51
C GLU A 193 12.00 7.10 -4.18
N HIS A 194 10.95 6.85 -3.39
CA HIS A 194 9.60 6.71 -3.92
C HIS A 194 8.99 8.01 -4.44
N ALA A 195 9.24 9.14 -3.79
CA ALA A 195 8.80 10.44 -4.28
C ALA A 195 9.44 10.79 -5.64
N GLU A 196 10.71 10.42 -5.84
CA GLU A 196 11.41 10.55 -7.12
C GLU A 196 10.83 9.57 -8.16
N ASN A 197 10.64 8.31 -7.80
CA ASN A 197 10.12 7.27 -8.70
C ASN A 197 8.66 7.49 -9.15
N THR A 198 7.86 8.18 -8.34
CA THR A 198 6.45 8.47 -8.62
C THR A 198 6.23 9.88 -9.17
N GLU A 199 7.25 10.74 -9.14
CA GLU A 199 7.18 12.16 -9.50
C GLU A 199 6.14 12.96 -8.70
N LEU A 200 5.65 12.43 -7.57
CA LEU A 200 4.68 13.10 -6.68
C LEU A 200 5.33 14.19 -5.81
N GLY A 201 6.65 14.25 -5.74
CA GLY A 201 7.35 15.16 -4.82
C GLY A 201 7.21 14.75 -3.35
N ALA A 202 7.85 15.52 -2.46
CA ALA A 202 7.90 15.20 -1.03
C ALA A 202 6.57 15.44 -0.31
N ASP A 203 5.74 16.36 -0.80
CA ASP A 203 4.49 16.77 -0.19
C ASP A 203 3.26 16.16 -0.88
N GLY A 204 3.46 15.33 -1.92
CA GLY A 204 2.38 14.84 -2.77
C GLY A 204 1.85 15.91 -3.73
N LEU A 205 0.77 15.57 -4.43
CA LEU A 205 0.11 16.44 -5.39
C LEU A 205 -1.40 16.47 -5.12
N GLU A 206 -1.96 17.67 -5.08
CA GLU A 206 -3.40 17.86 -5.23
C GLU A 206 -3.78 17.88 -6.72
N PHE A 207 -5.05 17.65 -7.03
CA PHE A 207 -5.55 17.64 -8.40
C PHE A 207 -5.24 18.93 -9.17
N GLN A 208 -5.20 20.08 -8.48
CA GLN A 208 -4.83 21.36 -9.11
C GLN A 208 -3.36 21.42 -9.53
N ASP A 209 -2.50 20.62 -8.92
CA ASP A 209 -1.08 20.53 -9.27
C ASP A 209 -0.87 19.62 -10.48
N LEU A 210 -1.84 18.76 -10.82
CA LEU A 210 -1.81 17.95 -12.05
C LEU A 210 -1.94 18.76 -13.32
N ASN A 211 -2.31 20.04 -13.23
CA ASN A 211 -2.51 20.97 -14.34
C ASN A 211 -1.43 20.78 -15.38
N TRP A 212 -1.70 19.90 -16.35
CA TRP A 212 -0.87 19.46 -17.48
C TRP A 212 0.43 20.26 -17.56
N LEU A 213 1.32 19.90 -16.64
CA LEU A 213 2.51 20.63 -16.20
C LEU A 213 3.36 20.94 -17.45
N ASP A 214 3.60 22.24 -17.72
CA ASP A 214 4.24 22.87 -18.91
C ASP A 214 4.80 21.94 -20.03
#